data_AF-A0A268QX76-F1
#
_entry.id   AF-A0A268QX76-F1
#
_cell.length_a   1.000
_cell.length_b   1.000
_cell.length_c   1.000
_cell.angle_alpha   90.00
_cell.angle_beta   90.00
_cell.angle_gamma   90.00
#
_symmetry.space_group_name_H-M   'P 1'
#
loop_
_entity.id
_entity.type
_entity.pdbx_description
1 polymer ?
#
loop_
_entity_poly.entity_id
_entity_poly.type
_entity_poly.pdbx_seq_one_letter_code
_entity_poly.pdbx_strand_id
1 'polypeptide(L)' 'GLIMWHISNEYSGECHCDQCQHAFRDWLKQKYDHNLKSLNDAWWTPFWSHTYSDWSQIESPSPIGENAVHGLNLD' A
#
# COMPACT_ATOMS: atom_id res chain seq x y z
N GLY A 1 -11.46 3.61 -41.41
CA GLY A 1 -11.87 2.82 -40.23
C GLY A 1 -10.98 3.18 -39.06
N LEU A 2 -11.38 2.82 -37.84
CA LEU A 2 -10.52 2.86 -36.64
C LEU A 2 -9.30 1.93 -36.86
N ILE A 3 -8.10 2.40 -36.49
CA ILE A 3 -6.84 1.68 -36.74
C ILE A 3 -6.19 1.20 -35.43
N MET A 4 -6.28 2.01 -34.36
CA MET A 4 -5.72 1.70 -33.04
C MET A 4 -6.32 2.61 -31.96
N TRP A 5 -6.35 2.12 -30.73
CA TRP A 5 -6.49 2.95 -29.52
C TRP A 5 -5.12 3.17 -28.89
N HIS A 6 -4.77 4.43 -28.66
CA HIS A 6 -3.62 4.81 -27.84
C HIS A 6 -4.14 5.19 -26.45
N ILE A 7 -4.15 4.25 -25.53
CA ILE A 7 -4.72 4.45 -24.19
C ILE A 7 -3.70 5.20 -23.33
N SER A 8 -4.02 6.46 -23.02
CA SER A 8 -3.18 7.39 -22.26
C SER A 8 -1.81 7.67 -22.91
N ASN A 9 -0.85 8.14 -22.12
CA ASN A 9 0.55 8.35 -22.48
C ASN A 9 1.42 8.31 -21.21
N GLU A 10 2.50 7.52 -21.22
CA GLU A 10 3.51 7.48 -20.13
C GLU A 10 2.93 7.38 -18.71
N TYR A 11 2.03 6.41 -18.47
CA TYR A 11 1.49 6.16 -17.14
C TYR A 11 2.59 6.03 -16.09
N SER A 12 2.53 6.90 -15.09
CA SER A 12 3.52 6.99 -14.02
C SER A 12 2.99 7.81 -12.86
N GLY A 13 3.75 7.84 -11.78
CA GLY A 13 3.41 8.57 -10.57
C GLY A 13 2.50 7.81 -9.62
N GLU A 14 2.29 8.42 -8.45
CA GLU A 14 1.50 7.89 -7.35
C GLU A 14 0.66 9.01 -6.73
N CYS A 15 -0.39 8.62 -5.99
CA CYS A 15 -1.27 9.53 -5.28
C CYS A 15 -1.55 8.97 -3.89
N HIS A 16 -1.52 9.84 -2.88
CA HIS A 16 -1.64 9.45 -1.47
C HIS A 16 -2.88 10.04 -0.80
N CYS A 17 -3.88 10.47 -1.59
CA CYS A 17 -5.14 10.98 -1.07
C CYS A 17 -5.97 9.86 -0.41
N ASP A 18 -6.98 10.23 0.38
CA ASP A 18 -7.82 9.28 1.14
C ASP A 18 -8.43 8.17 0.26
N GLN A 19 -8.79 8.48 -0.99
CA GLN A 19 -9.31 7.47 -1.92
C GLN A 19 -8.26 6.41 -2.26
N CYS A 20 -7.02 6.83 -2.53
CA CYS A 20 -5.90 5.94 -2.79
C CYS A 20 -5.51 5.16 -1.53
N GLN A 21 -5.56 5.77 -0.34
CA GLN A 21 -5.32 5.05 0.93
C GLN A 21 -6.34 3.94 1.16
N HIS A 22 -7.64 4.20 0.90
CA HIS A 22 -8.66 3.16 0.99
C HIS A 22 -8.41 2.03 0.00
N ALA A 23 -8.11 2.37 -1.26
CA ALA A 23 -7.80 1.38 -2.29
C ALA A 23 -6.55 0.55 -1.94
N PHE A 24 -5.52 1.18 -1.38
CA PHE A 24 -4.30 0.51 -0.92
C PHE A 24 -4.60 -0.49 0.21
N ARG A 25 -5.37 -0.08 1.22
CA ARG A 25 -5.79 -0.98 2.31
C ARG A 25 -6.61 -2.15 1.80
N ASP A 26 -7.50 -1.94 0.83
CA ASP A 26 -8.31 -3.02 0.27
C ASP A 26 -7.47 -3.99 -0.58
N TRP A 27 -6.47 -3.48 -1.29
CA TRP A 27 -5.48 -4.32 -1.96
C TRP A 27 -4.65 -5.14 -0.96
N LEU A 28 -4.19 -4.54 0.14
CA LEU A 28 -3.45 -5.25 1.19
C LEU A 28 -4.30 -6.34 1.85
N LYS A 29 -5.57 -6.05 2.16
CA LYS A 29 -6.51 -7.06 2.67
C LYS A 29 -6.63 -8.24 1.72
N GLN A 30 -6.71 -8.00 0.41
CA GLN A 30 -6.76 -9.10 -0.57
C GLN A 30 -5.44 -9.87 -0.63
N LYS A 31 -4.31 -9.17 -0.67
CA LYS A 31 -2.97 -9.77 -0.74
C LYS A 31 -2.64 -10.66 0.46
N TYR A 32 -3.08 -10.25 1.65
CA TYR A 32 -2.80 -10.93 2.91
C TYR A 32 -4.00 -11.72 3.47
N ASP A 33 -4.94 -12.13 2.60
CA ASP A 33 -6.10 -12.96 2.97
C ASP A 33 -6.94 -12.41 4.14
N HIS A 34 -7.08 -11.08 4.21
CA HIS A 34 -7.73 -10.31 5.27
C HIS A 34 -7.15 -10.60 6.67
N ASN A 35 -5.91 -11.09 6.72
CA ASN A 35 -5.21 -11.45 7.94
C ASN A 35 -4.10 -10.44 8.25
N LEU A 36 -4.39 -9.53 9.17
CA LEU A 36 -3.43 -8.49 9.58
C LEU A 36 -2.18 -9.07 10.26
N LYS A 37 -2.26 -10.26 10.86
CA LYS A 37 -1.09 -10.95 11.39
C LYS A 37 -0.12 -11.33 10.27
N SER A 38 -0.63 -11.86 9.16
CA SER A 38 0.20 -12.23 8.00
C SER A 38 0.95 -11.03 7.43
N LEU A 39 0.30 -9.86 7.36
CA LEU A 39 0.95 -8.61 6.95
C LEU A 39 2.04 -8.20 7.94
N ASN A 40 1.74 -8.15 9.24
CA ASN A 40 2.70 -7.79 10.27
C ASN A 40 3.93 -8.73 10.28
N ASP A 41 3.72 -10.04 10.10
CA ASP A 41 4.78 -11.03 10.01
C ASP A 41 5.66 -10.79 8.76
N ALA A 42 5.04 -10.52 7.59
CA ALA A 42 5.75 -10.29 6.33
C ALA A 42 6.56 -8.98 6.34
N TRP A 43 6.05 -7.94 7.00
CA TRP A 43 6.69 -6.64 7.09
C TRP A 43 7.61 -6.50 8.30
N TRP A 44 7.66 -7.50 9.19
CA TRP A 44 8.44 -7.49 10.43
C TRP A 44 8.13 -6.27 11.33
N THR A 45 6.85 -5.89 11.38
CA THR A 45 6.38 -4.69 12.09
C THR A 45 6.57 -4.70 13.62
N PRO A 46 6.82 -5.81 14.33
CA PRO A 46 7.19 -5.72 15.74
C PRO A 46 8.49 -4.92 15.99
N PHE A 47 9.36 -4.82 14.98
CA PHE A 47 10.54 -3.96 15.07
C PHE A 47 10.11 -2.49 15.21
N TRP A 48 10.71 -1.81 16.18
CA TRP A 48 10.32 -0.45 16.60
C TRP A 48 8.84 -0.29 16.95
N SER A 49 8.16 -1.40 17.31
CA SER A 49 6.78 -1.40 17.76
C SER A 49 5.77 -0.88 16.72
N HIS A 50 6.01 -1.10 15.43
CA HIS A 50 5.10 -0.72 14.34
C HIS A 50 3.95 -1.71 14.09
N THR A 51 3.73 -2.69 14.97
CA THR A 51 2.65 -3.67 14.80
C THR A 51 1.30 -2.99 14.63
N TYR A 52 0.67 -3.18 13.47
CA TYR A 52 -0.67 -2.69 13.20
C TYR A 52 -1.71 -3.58 13.89
N SER A 53 -2.65 -2.94 14.58
CA SER A 53 -3.79 -3.61 15.23
C SER A 53 -5.11 -3.41 14.47
N ASP A 54 -5.16 -2.48 13.52
CA ASP A 54 -6.30 -2.27 12.63
C ASP A 54 -5.85 -1.82 11.22
N TRP A 55 -6.61 -2.19 10.20
CA TRP A 55 -6.30 -1.83 8.80
C TRP A 55 -6.30 -0.32 8.55
N SER A 56 -7.09 0.46 9.30
CA SER A 56 -7.15 1.92 9.15
C SER A 56 -5.85 2.63 9.54
N GLN A 57 -5.00 1.98 10.34
CA GLN A 57 -3.70 2.52 10.76
C GLN A 57 -2.65 2.48 9.66
N ILE A 58 -2.87 1.67 8.62
CA ILE A 58 -1.93 1.55 7.50
C ILE A 58 -2.15 2.74 6.57
N GLU A 59 -1.06 3.43 6.26
CA GLU A 59 -0.99 4.50 5.26
C GLU A 59 0.20 4.21 4.34
N SER A 60 0.15 4.70 3.10
CA SER A 60 1.29 4.62 2.18
C SER A 60 2.56 5.25 2.77
N PRO A 61 3.76 4.84 2.32
CA PRO A 61 5.01 5.46 2.76
C PRO A 61 5.03 6.98 2.64
N SER A 62 5.73 7.65 3.57
CA SER A 62 5.87 9.11 3.55
C SER A 62 7.20 9.57 4.16
N PRO A 63 7.88 10.58 3.59
CA PRO A 63 9.09 11.15 4.16
C PRO A 63 8.87 11.88 5.50
N ILE A 64 7.62 12.17 5.86
CA ILE A 64 7.23 12.76 7.15
C ILE A 64 6.37 11.81 8.00
N GLY A 65 6.28 10.54 7.60
CA GLY A 65 5.55 9.48 8.27
C GLY A 65 6.41 8.23 8.37
N GLU A 66 5.90 7.11 7.86
CA GLU A 66 6.62 5.83 7.84
C GLU A 66 7.37 5.64 6.51
N ASN A 67 8.66 5.28 6.57
CA ASN A 67 9.45 4.87 5.40
C ASN A 67 10.56 3.85 5.74
N ALA A 68 10.63 3.39 6.99
CA ALA A 68 11.61 2.44 7.49
C ALA A 68 11.16 0.98 7.34
N VAL A 69 9.86 0.73 7.19
CA VAL A 69 9.32 -0.61 6.93
C VAL A 69 9.48 -0.96 5.45
N HIS A 70 10.48 -1.79 5.12
CA HIS A 70 10.75 -2.21 3.74
C HIS A 70 9.54 -2.88 3.07
N GLY A 71 8.79 -3.68 3.82
CA GLY A 71 7.58 -4.32 3.31
C GLY A 71 6.54 -3.30 2.83
N LEU A 72 6.31 -2.23 3.59
CA LEU A 72 5.42 -1.14 3.22
C LEU A 72 5.91 -0.34 2.00
N ASN A 73 7.22 -0.20 1.82
CA ASN A 73 7.78 0.53 0.67
C ASN A 73 7.74 -0.27 -0.65
N LEU A 74 7.68 -1.59 -0.56
CA LEU A 74 7.68 -2.49 -1.73
C LEU A 74 6.27 -2.90 -2.14
N ASP A 75 5.32 -2.78 -1.23
CA ASP A 75 3.92 -3.14 -1.37
C ASP A 75 3.07 -1.95 -1.82
#